data_AF-A0A519W5S9-F1
#
_entry.id   AF-A0A519W5S9-F1
#
_cell.length_a   1.000
_cell.length_b   1.000
_cell.length_c   1.000
_cell.angle_alpha   90.00
_cell.angle_beta   90.00
_cell.angle_gamma   90.00
#
_symmetry.space_group_name_H-M   'P 1'
#
loop_
_entity.id
_entity.type
_entity.pdbx_description
1 polymer ?
#
loop_
_entity_poly.entity_id
_entity_poly.type
_entity_poly.pdbx_seq_one_letter_code
_entity_poly.pdbx_strand_id
1 'polypeptide(L)' 'VLQSIRKSLKPNGKLLLIEYKGEDPQIAIKEEHKMTVRQVSKELDANGFKLEKNGQFMPIQHFLIFKKK' A
#
# COMPACT_ATOMS: atom_id res chain seq x y z
N VAL A 1 -11.46 5.73 -5.91
CA VAL A 1 -11.29 5.91 -4.44
C VAL A 1 -10.01 6.69 -4.10
N LEU A 2 -8.82 6.29 -4.57
CA LEU A 2 -7.54 6.92 -4.21
C LEU A 2 -7.48 8.45 -4.42
N GLN A 3 -8.06 8.96 -5.50
CA GLN A 3 -8.13 10.41 -5.74
C GLN A 3 -8.91 11.17 -4.66
N SER A 4 -10.02 10.60 -4.17
CA SER A 4 -10.80 11.19 -3.09
C SER A 4 -10.04 11.17 -1.77
N ILE A 5 -9.30 10.07 -1.48
CA ILE A 5 -8.40 9.99 -0.32
C ILE A 5 -7.29 11.04 -0.42
N ARG A 6 -6.63 11.16 -1.58
CA ARG A 6 -5.59 12.18 -1.79
C ARG A 6 -6.12 13.60 -1.54
N LYS A 7 -7.36 13.90 -1.98
CA LYS A 7 -8.01 15.19 -1.76
C LYS A 7 -8.35 15.47 -0.29
N SER A 8 -8.73 14.45 0.48
CA SER A 8 -9.07 14.63 1.91
C SER A 8 -7.86 14.76 2.84
N LEU A 9 -6.69 14.29 2.40
CA LEU A 9 -5.46 14.38 3.19
C LEU A 9 -4.88 15.80 3.24
N LYS A 10 -4.42 16.22 4.44
CA LYS A 10 -3.59 17.43 4.66
C LYS A 10 -2.33 17.42 3.76
N PRO A 11 -1.66 18.56 3.52
CA PRO A 11 -0.44 18.61 2.71
C PRO A 11 0.65 17.61 3.13
N ASN A 12 0.84 17.40 4.44
CA ASN A 12 1.77 16.42 5.02
C ASN A 12 1.08 15.10 5.44
N GLY A 13 -0.15 14.87 4.98
CA GLY A 13 -0.92 13.67 5.29
C GLY A 13 -0.26 12.42 4.70
N LYS A 14 -0.42 11.31 5.42
CA LYS A 14 0.11 10.01 5.04
C LYS A 14 -1.02 9.01 4.85
N LEU A 15 -0.80 8.05 3.96
CA LEU A 15 -1.66 6.89 3.76
C LEU A 15 -0.90 5.67 4.27
N LEU A 16 -1.46 4.97 5.25
CA LEU A 16 -1.00 3.64 5.64
C LEU A 16 -1.83 2.60 4.91
N LEU A 17 -1.17 1.68 4.22
CA LEU A 17 -1.78 0.54 3.56
C LEU A 17 -1.28 -0.74 4.23
N ILE A 18 -2.24 -1.55 4.70
CA ILE A 18 -2.03 -2.89 5.24
C ILE A 18 -2.71 -3.86 4.29
N GLU A 19 -1.96 -4.78 3.72
CA GLU A 19 -2.44 -5.73 2.71
C GLU A 19 -1.69 -7.05 2.85
N TYR A 20 -2.32 -8.19 2.52
CA TYR A 20 -1.64 -9.48 2.56
C TYR A 20 -0.56 -9.57 1.47
N LYS A 21 0.57 -10.20 1.84
CA LYS A 21 1.73 -10.35 0.95
C LYS A 21 1.35 -11.18 -0.27
N GLY A 22 1.33 -10.54 -1.44
CA GLY A 22 1.13 -11.21 -2.72
C GLY A 22 2.35 -12.02 -3.17
N GLU A 23 3.53 -11.76 -2.58
CA GLU A 23 4.76 -12.48 -2.88
C GLU A 23 4.80 -13.88 -2.28
N ASP A 24 3.98 -14.16 -1.26
CA ASP A 24 3.95 -15.44 -0.57
C ASP A 24 2.74 -16.29 -0.99
N PRO A 25 2.94 -17.33 -1.82
CA PRO A 25 1.87 -18.22 -2.24
C PRO A 25 1.37 -19.14 -1.12
N GLN A 26 2.12 -19.30 -0.01
CA GLN A 26 1.73 -20.16 1.11
C GLN A 26 0.67 -19.54 2.01
N ILE A 27 0.47 -18.21 1.95
CA ILE A 27 -0.58 -17.54 2.69
C ILE A 27 -1.94 -18.04 2.18
N ALA A 28 -2.72 -18.69 3.04
CA ALA A 28 -4.05 -19.23 2.69
C ALA A 28 -5.15 -18.14 2.64
N ILE A 29 -4.93 -17.13 1.81
CA ILE A 29 -5.86 -16.04 1.49
C ILE A 29 -6.07 -16.06 -0.03
N LYS A 30 -7.27 -15.70 -0.48
CA LYS A 30 -7.57 -15.67 -1.91
C LYS A 30 -6.71 -14.63 -2.63
N GLU A 31 -6.32 -14.90 -3.87
CA GLU A 31 -5.43 -14.02 -4.64
C GLU A 31 -6.02 -12.62 -4.86
N GLU A 32 -7.35 -12.49 -4.98
CA GLU A 32 -8.02 -11.19 -5.10
C GLU A 32 -7.91 -10.30 -3.84
N HIS A 33 -7.38 -10.85 -2.74
CA HIS A 33 -7.16 -10.16 -1.47
C HIS A 33 -5.68 -10.11 -1.10
N LYS A 34 -4.78 -10.21 -2.08
CA LYS A 34 -3.34 -10.06 -1.90
C LYS A 34 -2.79 -9.10 -2.94
N MET A 35 -1.74 -8.36 -2.57
CA MET A 35 -1.00 -7.56 -3.53
C MET A 35 0.49 -7.59 -3.21
N THR A 36 1.32 -7.54 -4.25
CA THR A 36 2.76 -7.31 -4.08
C THR A 36 3.06 -5.85 -3.82
N VAL A 37 4.16 -5.55 -3.11
CA VAL A 37 4.64 -4.17 -2.92
C VAL A 37 4.82 -3.45 -4.27
N ARG A 38 5.22 -4.18 -5.31
CA ARG A 38 5.40 -3.64 -6.67
C ARG A 38 4.08 -3.19 -7.28
N GLN A 39 3.02 -4.00 -7.17
CA GLN A 39 1.69 -3.65 -7.67
C GLN A 39 1.13 -2.44 -6.93
N VAL A 40 1.15 -2.48 -5.59
CA VAL A 40 0.67 -1.37 -4.74
C VAL A 40 1.43 -0.09 -5.06
N SER A 41 2.76 -0.15 -5.11
CA SER A 41 3.57 1.05 -5.39
C SER A 41 3.26 1.63 -6.76
N LYS A 42 3.07 0.81 -7.79
CA LYS A 42 2.71 1.28 -9.15
C LYS A 42 1.36 2.01 -9.16
N GLU A 43 0.33 1.43 -8.52
CA GLU A 43 -1.01 2.02 -8.50
C GLU A 43 -1.05 3.33 -7.71
N LEU A 44 -0.42 3.34 -6.53
CA LEU A 44 -0.38 4.51 -5.65
C LEU A 44 0.46 5.63 -6.28
N ASP A 45 1.57 5.29 -6.94
CA ASP A 45 2.42 6.25 -7.67
C ASP A 45 1.66 7.00 -8.77
N ALA A 46 0.88 6.25 -9.57
CA ALA A 46 0.01 6.80 -10.60
C ALA A 46 -1.13 7.69 -10.04
N ASN A 47 -1.49 7.50 -8.77
CA ASN A 47 -2.49 8.30 -8.06
C ASN A 47 -1.87 9.43 -7.21
N GLY A 48 -0.59 9.76 -7.44
CA GLY A 48 0.07 10.87 -6.78
C GLY A 48 0.55 10.55 -5.37
N PHE A 49 0.81 9.29 -5.04
CA PHE A 49 1.45 8.93 -3.78
C PHE A 49 2.90 8.53 -4.00
N LYS A 50 3.75 8.65 -2.99
CA LYS A 50 5.13 8.14 -3.04
C LYS A 50 5.37 7.27 -1.82
N LEU A 51 5.90 6.07 -2.03
CA LEU A 51 6.27 5.19 -0.93
C LEU A 51 7.33 5.88 -0.06
N GLU A 52 7.03 6.02 1.22
CA GLU A 52 7.89 6.65 2.21
C GLU A 52 8.54 5.61 3.12
N LYS A 53 7.78 4.58 3.52
CA LYS A 53 8.29 3.50 4.37
C LYS A 53 7.65 2.16 4.01
N ASN A 54 8.46 1.11 3.99
CA ASN A 54 8.02 -0.27 3.89
C ASN A 54 8.46 -1.03 5.16
N GLY A 55 7.53 -1.24 6.09
CA GLY A 55 7.76 -2.01 7.32
C GLY A 55 7.69 -3.51 7.06
N GLN A 56 8.64 -4.25 7.62
CA GLN A 56 8.80 -5.70 7.40
C GLN A 56 8.49 -6.55 8.65
N PHE A 57 7.96 -5.94 9.71
CA PHE A 57 7.70 -6.59 10.99
C PHE A 57 6.37 -7.38 11.04
N MET A 58 5.49 -7.17 10.06
CA MET A 58 4.23 -7.90 9.97
C MET A 58 4.49 -9.28 9.32
N PRO A 59 3.94 -10.37 9.90
CA PRO A 59 4.28 -11.73 9.47
C PRO A 59 3.80 -12.01 8.04
N ILE A 60 2.52 -11.71 7.77
CA ILE A 60 1.87 -12.06 6.49
C ILE A 60 1.32 -10.85 5.74
N GLN A 61 1.38 -9.64 6.33
CA GLN A 61 0.95 -8.40 5.69
C GLN A 61 2.13 -7.49 5.33
N HIS A 62 1.90 -6.62 4.37
CA HIS A 62 2.69 -5.42 4.16
C HIS A 62 2.28 -4.32 5.13
N PHE A 63 3.25 -3.50 5.50
CA PHE A 63 3.03 -2.25 6.21
C PHE A 63 3.63 -1.12 5.38
N LEU A 64 2.84 -0.47 4.53
CA LEU A 64 3.33 0.51 3.58
C LEU A 64 2.81 1.90 3.92
N ILE A 65 3.72 2.83 4.20
CA ILE A 65 3.39 4.25 4.38
C ILE A 65 3.71 4.99 3.09
N PHE A 66 2.71 5.71 2.59
CA PHE A 66 2.83 6.61 1.46
C PHE A 66 2.60 8.05 1.89
N LYS A 67 3.32 8.97 1.25
CA LYS A 67 3.07 10.41 1.35
C LYS A 67 2.44 10.95 0.06
N LYS A 68 1.76 12.09 0.13
CA LYS A 68 1.34 12.83 -1.07
C LYS A 68 2.57 13.27 -1.87
N LYS A 69 2.54 13.08 -3.18
CA LYS A 69 3.40 13.78 -4.13
C LYS A 69 2.92 15.21 -4.35
#